data_AF-A0A8U0MG58-F1
#
_entry.id   AF-A0A8U0MG58-F1
#
_cell.length_a   1.000
_cell.length_b   1.000
_cell.length_c   1.000
_cell.angle_alpha   90.00
_cell.angle_beta   90.00
_cell.angle_gamma   90.00
#
_symmetry.space_group_name_H-M   'P 1'
#
loop_
_entity.id
_entity.type
_entity.pdbx_description
1 polymer ?
#
loop_
_entity_poly.entity_id
_entity_poly.type
_entity_poly.pdbx_seq_one_letter_code
_entity_poly.pdbx_strand_id
1 'polypeptide(L)'
;MSLGPVKFQAVGEETEEDEEEESLDSVKALTAKLRLQTRRPSYLEWTARVQSQAWRRAQTRPGLGGPGALCGFDSMDSALEWLRRELREMRAQDQQLAGQLLRLRAQLHRLKVDQACHLHRELLDEAELELELEPGAGLALAPPLRHLGLTRMNISARRFTLC
;
A
#
# COMPACT_ATOMS: atom_id res chain seq x y z
N MET A 1 -40.84 9.52 22.19
CA MET A 1 -39.51 9.92 21.70
C MET A 1 -39.26 9.19 20.39
N SER A 2 -39.46 9.86 19.25
CA SER A 2 -39.26 9.24 17.93
C SER A 2 -37.79 9.36 17.57
N LEU A 3 -37.10 8.22 17.48
CA LEU A 3 -35.72 8.18 16.99
C LEU A 3 -35.78 8.41 15.48
N GLY A 4 -35.27 9.55 15.02
CA GLY A 4 -35.12 9.82 13.60
C GLY A 4 -34.24 8.76 12.93
N PRO A 5 -34.38 8.54 11.61
CA PRO A 5 -33.63 7.51 10.92
C PRO A 5 -32.14 7.83 11.00
N VAL A 6 -31.40 6.98 11.71
CA VAL A 6 -29.94 7.05 11.75
C VAL A 6 -29.44 6.66 10.37
N LYS A 7 -28.94 7.63 9.61
CA LYS A 7 -28.20 7.36 8.38
C LYS A 7 -26.90 6.66 8.79
N PHE A 8 -26.89 5.34 8.68
CA PHE A 8 -25.65 4.59 8.61
C PHE A 8 -25.02 4.88 7.25
N GLN A 9 -24.01 5.74 7.25
CA GLN A 9 -23.07 5.81 6.14
C GLN A 9 -22.33 4.47 6.17
N ALA A 10 -22.67 3.61 5.21
CA ALA A 10 -22.03 2.30 5.07
C ALA A 10 -20.52 2.54 4.92
N VAL A 11 -19.73 1.82 5.73
CA VAL A 11 -18.29 1.71 5.54
C VAL A 11 -18.10 1.07 4.16
N GLY A 12 -17.87 1.89 3.16
CA GLY A 12 -18.20 1.57 1.76
C GLY A 12 -18.66 2.78 0.93
N GLU A 13 -18.67 4.00 1.48
CA GLU A 13 -18.17 5.12 0.68
C GLU A 13 -16.72 4.78 0.32
N GLU A 14 -16.58 4.02 -0.76
CA GLU A 14 -15.39 4.01 -1.58
C GLU A 14 -15.20 5.48 -1.94
N THR A 15 -14.35 6.16 -1.17
CA THR A 15 -13.86 7.46 -1.56
C THR A 15 -13.37 7.27 -2.98
N GLU A 16 -13.95 8.02 -3.90
CA GLU A 16 -13.48 8.22 -5.28
C GLU A 16 -12.11 8.94 -5.27
N GLU A 17 -11.21 8.53 -4.36
CA GLU A 17 -9.84 8.98 -4.16
C GLU A 17 -8.85 7.95 -4.71
N ASP A 18 -9.29 6.73 -5.03
CA ASP A 18 -8.45 5.66 -5.60
C ASP A 18 -8.19 5.81 -7.12
N GLU A 19 -8.68 6.89 -7.75
CA GLU A 19 -8.10 7.41 -8.99
C GLU A 19 -6.83 8.23 -8.69
N GLU A 20 -5.98 7.78 -7.75
CA GLU A 20 -4.61 8.26 -7.65
C GLU A 20 -3.95 7.98 -9.01
N GLU A 21 -3.87 9.01 -9.86
CA GLU A 21 -3.36 9.00 -11.22
C GLU A 21 -2.35 7.85 -11.42
N GLU A 22 -2.68 6.90 -12.31
CA GLU A 22 -1.87 5.71 -12.63
C GLU A 22 -0.53 6.10 -13.28
N SER A 23 0.32 6.76 -12.50
CA SER A 23 1.50 7.48 -12.93
C SER A 23 2.72 6.92 -12.21
N LEU A 24 3.89 7.13 -12.81
CA LEU A 24 5.16 6.77 -12.19
C LEU A 24 5.38 7.50 -10.87
N ASP A 25 4.83 8.70 -10.71
CA ASP A 25 5.06 9.52 -9.53
C ASP A 25 4.25 9.03 -8.32
N SER A 26 3.03 8.50 -8.52
CA SER A 26 2.27 7.84 -7.45
C SER A 26 2.97 6.55 -6.99
N VAL A 27 3.52 5.74 -7.92
CA VAL A 27 4.36 4.59 -7.56
C VAL A 27 5.60 5.00 -6.76
N LYS A 28 6.29 6.07 -7.14
CA LYS A 28 7.44 6.59 -6.37
C LYS A 28 7.04 7.07 -4.98
N ALA A 29 5.94 7.80 -4.86
CA ALA A 29 5.43 8.28 -3.58
C ALA A 29 5.07 7.10 -2.67
N LEU A 30 4.39 6.10 -3.22
CA LEU A 30 3.96 4.91 -2.49
C LEU A 30 5.15 4.05 -2.07
N THR A 31 6.13 3.83 -2.94
CA THR A 31 7.36 3.10 -2.59
C THR A 31 8.16 3.81 -1.51
N ALA A 32 8.22 5.15 -1.52
CA ALA A 32 8.82 5.95 -0.46
C ALA A 32 8.04 5.84 0.87
N LYS A 33 6.70 5.94 0.82
CA LYS A 33 5.79 5.78 1.97
C LYS A 33 5.99 4.42 2.65
N LEU A 34 6.18 3.37 1.85
CA LEU A 34 6.40 2.01 2.33
C LEU A 34 7.88 1.67 2.59
N ARG A 35 8.81 2.60 2.35
CA ARG A 35 10.26 2.42 2.50
C ARG A 35 10.80 1.18 1.75
N LEU A 36 10.29 0.93 0.56
CA LEU A 36 10.70 -0.20 -0.28
C LEU A 36 12.03 0.09 -0.97
N GLN A 37 13.00 -0.82 -0.84
CA GLN A 37 14.25 -0.75 -1.60
C GLN A 37 14.03 -1.34 -3.00
N THR A 38 13.70 -0.48 -3.96
CA THR A 38 13.39 -0.88 -5.34
C THR A 38 14.61 -1.02 -6.25
N ARG A 39 15.81 -0.64 -5.78
CA ARG A 39 17.07 -0.70 -6.55
C ARG A 39 18.06 -1.68 -5.94
N ARG A 40 18.76 -2.42 -6.80
CA ARG A 40 19.87 -3.29 -6.39
C ARG A 40 21.04 -2.45 -5.83
N PRO A 41 21.67 -2.83 -4.71
CA PRO A 41 22.77 -2.08 -4.10
C PRO A 41 23.92 -1.75 -5.07
N SER A 42 24.31 -2.70 -5.93
CA SER A 42 25.36 -2.51 -6.93
C SER A 42 25.03 -1.45 -7.98
N TYR A 43 23.75 -1.31 -8.34
CA TYR A 43 23.30 -0.25 -9.24
C TYR A 43 23.41 1.12 -8.56
N LEU A 44 23.06 1.22 -7.28
CA LEU A 44 23.20 2.46 -6.52
C LEU A 44 24.67 2.88 -6.42
N GLU A 45 25.58 1.96 -6.11
CA GLU A 45 27.03 2.20 -6.10
C GLU A 45 27.55 2.66 -7.47
N TRP A 46 27.13 1.99 -8.55
CA TRP A 46 27.49 2.39 -9.90
C TRP A 46 26.96 3.78 -10.24
N THR A 47 25.71 4.10 -9.92
CA THR A 47 25.14 5.44 -10.15
C THR A 47 25.89 6.51 -9.37
N ALA A 48 26.27 6.25 -8.11
CA ALA A 48 27.07 7.16 -7.30
C ALA A 48 28.46 7.39 -7.91
N ARG A 49 29.10 6.32 -8.43
CA ARG A 49 30.38 6.39 -9.13
C ARG A 49 30.29 7.23 -10.40
N VAL A 50 29.26 7.05 -11.21
CA VAL A 50 29.03 7.79 -12.47
C VAL A 50 28.73 9.27 -12.19
N GLN A 51 27.92 9.56 -11.17
CA GLN A 51 27.57 10.94 -10.80
C GLN A 51 28.73 11.68 -10.10
N SER A 52 29.73 10.96 -9.60
CA SER A 52 30.92 11.56 -8.99
C SER A 52 31.67 12.47 -9.97
N GLN A 53 32.18 13.61 -9.49
CA GLN A 53 32.95 14.54 -10.32
C GLN A 53 34.22 13.91 -10.93
N ALA A 54 34.77 12.87 -10.30
CA ALA A 54 35.95 12.16 -10.78
C ALA A 54 35.70 11.48 -12.14
N TRP A 55 34.51 10.90 -12.33
CA TRP A 55 34.14 10.28 -13.60
C TRP A 55 33.87 11.31 -14.69
N ARG A 56 33.24 12.45 -14.36
CA ARG A 56 33.07 13.58 -15.29
C ARG A 56 34.40 14.17 -15.77
N ARG A 57 35.41 14.28 -14.89
CA ARG A 57 36.76 14.77 -15.25
C ARG A 57 37.56 13.77 -16.09
N ALA A 58 37.32 12.47 -15.92
CA ALA A 58 38.00 11.43 -16.72
C ALA A 58 37.56 11.44 -18.19
N GLN A 59 36.32 11.86 -18.49
CA GLN A 59 35.81 11.97 -19.87
C GLN A 59 36.23 13.23 -20.60
N THR A 60 36.51 14.34 -19.90
CA THR A 60 36.99 15.59 -20.52
C THR A 60 38.43 15.52 -21.00
N ARG A 61 39.12 14.38 -20.86
CA ARG A 61 40.40 14.15 -21.50
C ARG A 61 40.12 13.81 -22.98
N PRO A 62 40.46 14.69 -23.95
CA PRO A 62 40.12 14.47 -25.34
C PRO A 62 40.92 13.26 -25.86
N GLY A 63 40.26 12.11 -25.94
CA GLY A 63 40.74 10.96 -26.68
C GLY A 63 40.35 11.15 -28.15
N LEU A 64 41.38 11.26 -28.99
CA LEU A 64 41.37 11.29 -30.45
C LEU A 64 40.24 10.45 -31.07
N GLY A 65 39.29 11.10 -31.73
CA GLY A 65 38.28 10.48 -32.60
C GLY A 65 38.15 11.31 -33.87
N GLY A 66 38.34 10.67 -35.02
CA GLY A 66 38.38 11.33 -36.33
C GLY A 66 37.06 12.01 -36.73
N PRO A 67 37.10 12.91 -37.74
CA PRO A 67 35.96 13.75 -38.09
C PRO A 67 34.89 12.94 -38.83
N GLY A 68 33.68 12.86 -38.27
CA GLY A 68 32.47 12.67 -39.07
C GLY A 68 31.46 11.63 -38.57
N ALA A 69 31.87 10.61 -37.80
CA ALA A 69 30.95 9.57 -37.33
C ALA A 69 30.98 9.45 -35.81
N LEU A 70 29.99 10.03 -35.14
CA LEU A 70 29.80 9.86 -33.70
C LEU A 70 29.15 8.51 -33.48
N CYS A 71 29.92 7.51 -33.06
CA CYS A 71 29.40 6.21 -32.60
C CYS A 71 28.36 5.56 -33.57
N GLY A 72 28.58 5.61 -34.88
CA GLY A 72 27.69 5.00 -35.88
C GLY A 72 26.48 5.86 -36.28
N PHE A 73 26.40 7.11 -35.83
CA PHE A 73 25.42 8.10 -36.29
C PHE A 73 26.02 9.06 -37.31
N ASP A 74 25.21 9.43 -38.31
CA ASP A 74 25.60 10.34 -39.40
C ASP A 74 25.81 11.79 -38.93
N SER A 75 25.25 12.18 -37.77
CA SER A 75 25.42 13.50 -37.19
C SER A 75 25.16 13.50 -35.68
N MET A 76 25.58 14.56 -34.99
CA MET A 76 25.28 14.73 -33.55
C MET A 76 23.78 14.89 -33.30
N ASP A 77 23.09 15.62 -34.18
CA ASP A 77 21.65 15.86 -34.06
C ASP A 77 20.86 14.56 -34.23
N SER A 78 21.27 13.67 -35.14
CA SER A 78 20.60 12.37 -35.32
C SER A 78 20.77 11.45 -34.12
N ALA A 79 21.95 11.44 -33.49
CA ALA A 79 22.18 10.72 -32.24
C ALA A 79 21.31 11.26 -31.09
N LEU A 80 21.18 12.58 -30.97
CA LEU A 80 20.34 13.21 -29.96
C LEU A 80 18.85 12.97 -30.19
N GLU A 81 18.40 13.01 -31.45
CA GLU A 81 17.02 12.73 -31.81
C GLU A 81 16.65 11.27 -31.53
N TRP A 82 17.55 10.34 -31.88
CA TRP A 82 17.41 8.93 -31.52
C TRP A 82 17.28 8.75 -30.00
N LEU A 83 18.19 9.34 -29.21
CA LEU A 83 18.16 9.24 -27.75
C LEU A 83 16.90 9.85 -27.14
N ARG A 84 16.39 10.96 -27.68
CA ARG A 84 15.11 11.55 -27.25
C ARG A 84 13.94 10.63 -27.55
N ARG A 85 13.93 9.95 -28.70
CA ARG A 85 12.89 8.97 -29.04
C ARG A 85 12.94 7.79 -28.08
N GLU A 86 14.12 7.22 -27.87
CA GLU A 86 14.34 6.10 -26.97
C GLU A 86 13.88 6.41 -25.54
N LEU A 87 14.26 7.58 -25.00
CA LEU A 87 13.83 8.00 -23.66
C LEU A 87 12.31 8.18 -23.55
N ARG A 88 11.63 8.62 -24.62
CA ARG A 88 10.16 8.72 -24.63
C ARG A 88 9.52 7.33 -24.61
N GLU A 89 10.05 6.40 -25.38
CA GLU A 89 9.56 5.02 -25.43
C GLU A 89 9.76 4.31 -24.09
N MET A 90 10.96 4.41 -23.50
CA MET A 90 11.23 3.89 -22.16
C MET A 90 10.27 4.51 -21.12
N ARG A 91 10.04 5.82 -21.18
CA ARG A 91 9.10 6.49 -20.27
C ARG A 91 7.66 5.99 -20.44
N ALA A 92 7.21 5.74 -21.67
CA ALA A 92 5.88 5.21 -21.94
C ALA A 92 5.72 3.78 -21.38
N GLN A 93 6.74 2.93 -21.55
CA GLN A 93 6.77 1.59 -20.97
C GLN A 93 6.73 1.64 -19.43
N ASP A 94 7.55 2.51 -18.82
CA ASP A 94 7.57 2.70 -17.38
C ASP A 94 6.21 3.16 -16.85
N GLN A 95 5.55 4.10 -17.52
CA GLN A 95 4.20 4.55 -17.17
C GLN A 95 3.17 3.42 -17.25
N GLN A 96 3.21 2.60 -18.30
CA GLN A 96 2.33 1.44 -18.42
C GLN A 96 2.53 0.45 -17.27
N LEU A 97 3.78 0.12 -16.93
CA LEU A 97 4.11 -0.77 -15.82
C LEU A 97 3.68 -0.19 -14.47
N ALA A 98 3.83 1.12 -14.28
CA ALA A 98 3.39 1.80 -13.07
C ALA A 98 1.88 1.63 -12.85
N GLY A 99 1.07 1.85 -13.89
CA GLY A 99 -0.37 1.63 -13.82
C GLY A 99 -0.73 0.18 -13.53
N GLN A 100 -0.04 -0.80 -14.13
CA GLN A 100 -0.25 -2.21 -13.81
C GLN A 100 0.05 -2.54 -12.35
N LEU A 101 1.15 -2.02 -11.79
CA LEU A 101 1.53 -2.25 -10.40
C LEU A 101 0.53 -1.65 -9.41
N LEU A 102 0.04 -0.43 -9.66
CA LEU A 102 -0.95 0.22 -8.82
C LEU A 102 -2.28 -0.55 -8.83
N ARG A 103 -2.76 -0.96 -10.01
CA ARG A 103 -3.96 -1.79 -10.13
C ARG A 103 -3.84 -3.11 -9.38
N LEU A 104 -2.73 -3.84 -9.57
CA LEU A 104 -2.50 -5.10 -8.86
C LEU A 104 -2.47 -4.90 -7.35
N ARG A 105 -1.86 -3.79 -6.88
CA ARG A 105 -1.84 -3.45 -5.46
C ARG A 105 -3.24 -3.19 -4.92
N ALA A 106 -4.05 -2.40 -5.62
CA ALA A 106 -5.42 -2.09 -5.22
C ALA A 106 -6.27 -3.37 -5.14
N GLN A 107 -6.17 -4.24 -6.15
CA GLN A 107 -6.83 -5.55 -6.15
C GLN A 107 -6.39 -6.43 -4.97
N LEU A 108 -5.08 -6.50 -4.71
CA LEU A 108 -4.56 -7.27 -3.58
C LEU A 108 -5.05 -6.70 -2.24
N HIS A 109 -5.08 -5.38 -2.10
CA HIS A 109 -5.58 -4.72 -0.90
C HIS A 109 -7.06 -5.05 -0.67
N ARG A 110 -7.91 -4.90 -1.71
CA ARG A 110 -9.33 -5.28 -1.65
C ARG A 110 -9.52 -6.73 -1.22
N LEU A 111 -8.84 -7.66 -1.87
CA LEU A 111 -8.92 -9.09 -1.54
C LEU A 111 -8.49 -9.38 -0.10
N LYS A 112 -7.49 -8.66 0.43
CA LYS A 112 -7.06 -8.80 1.82
C LYS A 112 -8.11 -8.28 2.80
N VAL A 113 -8.77 -7.17 2.48
CA VAL A 113 -9.87 -6.62 3.29
C VAL A 113 -11.04 -7.60 3.30
N ASP A 114 -11.45 -8.09 2.12
CA ASP A 114 -12.53 -9.07 1.98
C ASP A 114 -12.23 -10.35 2.77
N GLN A 115 -10.99 -10.85 2.70
CA GLN A 115 -10.55 -12.01 3.48
C GLN A 115 -10.65 -11.75 4.99
N ALA A 116 -10.20 -10.59 5.48
CA ALA A 116 -10.29 -10.25 6.90
C ALA A 116 -11.75 -10.14 7.37
N CYS A 117 -12.63 -9.58 6.54
CA CYS A 117 -14.06 -9.50 6.82
C CYS A 117 -14.70 -10.89 6.90
N HIS A 118 -14.37 -11.80 5.98
CA HIS A 118 -14.86 -13.19 6.03
C HIS A 118 -14.40 -13.91 7.29
N LEU A 119 -13.11 -13.84 7.63
CA LEU A 119 -12.59 -14.46 8.85
C LEU A 119 -13.27 -13.89 10.10
N HIS A 120 -13.51 -12.57 10.15
CA HIS A 120 -14.23 -11.96 11.26
C HIS A 120 -15.67 -12.47 11.36
N ARG A 121 -16.36 -12.62 10.23
CA ARG A 121 -17.70 -13.19 10.19
C ARG A 121 -17.75 -14.63 10.69
N GLU A 122 -16.82 -15.48 10.25
CA GLU A 122 -16.72 -16.86 10.72
C GLU A 122 -16.52 -16.93 12.25
N LEU A 123 -15.68 -16.05 12.81
CA LEU A 123 -15.49 -15.96 14.26
C LEU A 123 -16.74 -15.50 15.01
N LEU A 124 -17.52 -14.58 14.43
CA LEU A 124 -18.79 -14.16 15.01
C LEU A 124 -19.82 -15.28 14.96
N ASP A 125 -19.91 -16.00 13.84
CA ASP A 125 -20.81 -17.13 13.65
C ASP A 125 -20.45 -18.28 14.62
N GLU A 126 -19.16 -18.56 14.84
CA GLU A 126 -18.69 -19.55 15.84
C GLU A 126 -19.10 -19.15 17.27
N ALA A 127 -18.90 -17.88 17.65
CA ALA A 127 -19.30 -17.39 18.97
C ALA A 127 -20.83 -17.38 19.16
N GLU A 128 -21.61 -17.13 18.11
CA GLU A 128 -23.08 -17.22 18.14
C GLU A 128 -23.52 -18.68 18.38
N LEU A 129 -22.93 -19.65 17.70
CA LEU A 129 -23.20 -21.07 17.91
C LEU A 129 -22.86 -21.53 19.34
N GLU A 130 -21.73 -21.09 19.90
CA GLU A 130 -21.38 -21.38 21.29
C GLU A 130 -22.42 -20.82 22.28
N LEU A 131 -22.95 -19.62 22.01
CA LEU A 131 -23.98 -19.00 22.81
C LEU A 131 -25.33 -19.73 22.69
N GLU A 132 -25.68 -20.21 21.50
CA GLU A 132 -26.89 -20.97 21.23
C GLU A 132 -26.88 -22.37 21.87
N LEU A 133 -25.71 -23.03 21.93
CA LEU A 133 -25.55 -24.33 22.59
C LEU A 133 -25.63 -24.26 24.12
N GLU A 134 -25.32 -23.11 24.71
CA GLU A 134 -25.49 -22.81 26.13
C GLU A 134 -26.61 -21.77 26.33
N PRO A 135 -27.89 -22.11 26.04
CA PRO A 135 -29.03 -21.20 26.10
C PRO A 135 -29.35 -20.86 27.56
N GLY A 136 -28.55 -19.94 28.13
CA GLY A 136 -28.54 -19.62 29.55
C GLY A 136 -27.21 -19.06 30.08
N ALA A 137 -26.11 -19.24 29.34
CA ALA A 137 -24.81 -18.65 29.68
C ALA A 137 -24.62 -17.23 29.14
N GLY A 138 -25.64 -16.65 28.50
CA GLY A 138 -25.63 -15.27 28.02
C GLY A 138 -25.24 -14.30 29.14
N LEU A 139 -24.00 -13.82 29.10
CA LEU A 139 -23.50 -12.77 29.99
C LEU A 139 -23.76 -13.09 31.49
N ALA A 140 -23.84 -14.38 31.84
CA ALA A 140 -23.96 -14.82 33.21
C ALA A 140 -22.55 -14.78 33.82
N LEU A 141 -22.38 -14.12 34.96
CA LEU A 141 -21.10 -14.18 35.69
C LEU A 141 -20.66 -15.65 35.78
N ALA A 142 -19.39 -15.90 35.46
CA ALA A 142 -18.77 -17.20 35.61
C ALA A 142 -19.20 -17.80 36.97
N PRO A 143 -19.52 -19.12 37.04
CA PRO A 143 -19.99 -19.79 38.24
C PRO A 143 -19.31 -19.38 39.58
N PRO A 144 -17.99 -19.15 39.66
CA PRO A 144 -17.35 -18.76 40.92
C PRO A 144 -17.82 -17.42 41.52
N LEU A 145 -18.28 -16.47 40.69
CA LEU A 145 -18.61 -15.13 41.18
C LEU A 145 -20.02 -15.07 41.79
N ARG A 146 -20.90 -16.02 41.43
CA ARG A 146 -22.20 -16.21 42.09
C ARG A 146 -22.05 -16.66 43.54
N HIS A 147 -21.03 -17.47 43.85
CA HIS A 147 -20.77 -17.97 45.21
C HIS A 147 -20.26 -16.86 46.15
N LEU A 148 -19.84 -15.72 45.57
CA LEU A 148 -19.41 -14.52 46.29
C LEU A 148 -20.54 -13.47 46.40
N GLY A 149 -21.75 -13.76 45.93
CA GLY A 149 -22.91 -12.85 46.00
C GLY A 149 -22.84 -11.63 45.06
N LEU A 150 -21.92 -11.64 44.09
CA LEU A 150 -21.72 -10.51 43.16
C LEU A 150 -22.67 -10.62 41.96
N THR A 151 -23.43 -9.54 41.67
CA THR A 151 -24.25 -9.43 40.46
C THR A 151 -23.54 -8.63 39.36
N ARG A 152 -24.17 -8.45 38.19
CA ARG A 152 -23.57 -7.73 37.04
C ARG A 152 -23.05 -6.35 37.45
N MET A 153 -21.83 -6.05 37.03
CA MET A 153 -21.21 -4.74 37.25
C MET A 153 -21.96 -3.66 36.49
N ASN A 154 -22.39 -2.61 37.20
CA ASN A 154 -22.87 -1.41 36.54
C ASN A 154 -21.67 -0.61 36.03
N ILE A 155 -21.50 -0.56 34.72
CA ILE A 155 -20.33 0.03 34.05
C ILE A 155 -20.27 1.56 34.25
N SER A 156 -21.44 2.20 34.30
CA SER A 156 -21.58 3.65 34.53
C SER A 156 -21.23 4.05 35.97
N ALA A 157 -21.47 3.15 36.92
CA ALA A 157 -21.19 3.37 38.34
C ALA A 157 -19.89 2.68 38.84
N ARG A 158 -19.21 1.89 37.99
CA ARG A 158 -18.04 1.06 38.31
C ARG A 158 -18.18 0.26 39.61
N ARG A 159 -19.40 -0.20 39.91
CA ARG A 159 -19.73 -0.89 41.16
C ARG A 159 -20.49 -2.18 40.86
N PHE A 160 -20.17 -3.21 41.64
CA PHE A 160 -20.96 -4.43 41.71
C PHE A 160 -22.11 -4.21 42.69
N THR A 161 -23.33 -4.55 42.30
CA THR A 161 -24.46 -4.64 43.22
C THR A 161 -24.42 -5.99 43.92
N LEU A 162 -24.58 -5.98 45.25
CA LEU A 162 -24.76 -7.19 46.05
C LEU A 162 -26.26 -7.47 46.12
N CYS A 163 -26.64 -8.75 46.10
CA CYS A 163 -28.00 -9.18 46.48
C CYS A 163 -28.20 -9.05 47.98
#